data_AF-A0AAJ7Q838-F1
#
_entry.id   AF-A0AAJ7Q838-F1
#
_cell.length_a   1.000
_cell.length_b   1.000
_cell.length_c   1.000
_cell.angle_alpha   90.00
_cell.angle_beta   90.00
_cell.angle_gamma   90.00
#
_symmetry.space_group_name_H-M   'P 1'
#
loop_
_entity.id
_entity.type
_entity.pdbx_description
1 polymer ?
#
loop_
_entity_poly.entity_id
_entity_poly.type
_entity_poly.pdbx_seq_one_letter_code
_entity_poly.pdbx_strand_id
1 'polypeptide(L)'
;MNGEVSSLSSVVAPVLSSALSVYYIITSLVPKHFPDLNLLKKQTLRIHILESYREFHTMLTFWELSVLLPHVTFELVFIGGHLPGWGDKVLHHFFIQKINGSVSITDSSLIPDEEADKRIIRVTVHRCTYHTLQGPVPDLVVGFKPAFLRNDSWFSTLPKLQTLRVPAFFCEISELRCESSEEVMNKATGGTVSPPTINPFHCPLRINGGDNRLPRYSNGFIFHLIYKPLANVQHPQTVTNSTIQSDHTPSPVESPHLTFWERRAAAQHCRHSQAKIKRKKKFCR
;
A
#
# COMPACT_ATOMS: atom_id res chain seq x y z
N MET A 1 3.21 -14.94 23.70
CA MET A 1 1.89 -14.78 23.06
C MET A 1 1.11 -13.76 23.87
N ASN A 2 1.03 -12.52 23.40
CA ASN A 2 0.05 -11.54 23.84
C ASN A 2 -0.46 -10.92 22.55
N GLY A 3 -1.60 -11.43 22.06
CA GLY A 3 -2.31 -10.81 20.95
C GLY A 3 -2.83 -9.47 21.46
N GLU A 4 -2.22 -8.38 20.99
CA GLU A 4 -2.81 -7.06 21.11
C GLU A 4 -4.15 -7.09 20.36
N VAL A 5 -5.22 -7.32 21.13
CA VAL A 5 -6.58 -7.04 20.69
C VAL A 5 -6.65 -5.53 20.52
N SER A 6 -6.26 -5.07 19.32
CA SER A 6 -6.50 -3.71 18.89
C SER A 6 -8.00 -3.48 18.99
N SER A 7 -8.40 -2.70 19.99
CA SER A 7 -9.81 -2.37 20.25
C SER A 7 -10.52 -2.03 18.94
N LEU A 8 -11.48 -2.86 18.55
CA LEU A 8 -12.43 -2.62 17.45
C LEU A 8 -13.50 -1.58 17.83
N SER A 9 -13.32 -0.81 18.91
CA SER A 9 -14.34 0.12 19.44
C SER A 9 -14.64 1.34 18.56
N SER A 10 -14.02 1.46 17.38
CA SER A 10 -14.28 2.54 16.43
C SER A 10 -14.70 1.97 15.08
N VAL A 11 -15.96 2.17 14.71
CA VAL A 11 -16.50 1.86 13.37
C VAL A 11 -15.78 2.63 12.25
N VAL A 12 -15.18 3.78 12.59
CA VAL A 12 -14.45 4.65 11.65
C VAL A 12 -13.07 4.07 11.32
N ALA A 13 -12.44 3.36 12.26
CA ALA A 13 -11.08 2.86 12.10
C ALA A 13 -10.94 1.87 10.91
N PRO A 14 -11.82 0.87 10.73
CA PRO A 14 -11.81 0.01 9.56
C PRO A 14 -12.01 0.74 8.21
N VAL A 15 -12.97 1.67 8.13
CA VAL A 15 -13.27 2.42 6.90
C VAL A 15 -12.09 3.30 6.47
N LEU A 16 -11.48 4.03 7.41
CA LEU A 16 -10.28 4.82 7.16
C LEU A 16 -9.08 3.93 6.80
N SER A 17 -8.93 2.78 7.46
CA SER A 17 -7.77 1.91 7.29
C SER A 17 -7.54 1.44 5.85
N SER A 18 -8.61 1.16 5.10
CA SER A 18 -8.46 0.51 3.80
C SER A 18 -9.36 1.09 2.72
N ALA A 19 -10.67 1.13 2.91
CA ALA A 19 -11.61 1.59 1.88
C ALA A 19 -11.30 3.01 1.42
N LEU A 20 -11.17 3.97 2.34
CA LEU A 20 -10.87 5.37 1.99
C LEU A 20 -9.44 5.57 1.49
N SER A 21 -8.50 4.71 1.89
CA SER A 21 -7.15 4.70 1.33
C SER A 21 -7.17 4.27 -0.14
N VAL A 22 -7.94 3.23 -0.48
CA VAL A 22 -8.16 2.81 -1.88
C VAL A 22 -8.85 3.89 -2.68
N TYR A 23 -9.90 4.52 -2.13
CA TYR A 23 -10.58 5.65 -2.76
C TYR A 23 -9.61 6.79 -3.09
N TYR A 24 -8.76 7.18 -2.14
CA TYR A 24 -7.74 8.20 -2.34
C TYR A 24 -6.72 7.82 -3.41
N ILE A 25 -6.27 6.56 -3.40
CA ILE A 25 -5.37 6.04 -4.44
C ILE A 25 -6.02 6.18 -5.82
N ILE A 26 -7.27 5.74 -5.97
CA ILE A 26 -8.00 5.77 -7.25
C ILE A 26 -8.25 7.20 -7.75
N THR A 27 -8.66 8.10 -6.86
CA THR A 27 -9.13 9.44 -7.24
C THR A 27 -8.03 10.48 -7.33
N SER A 28 -6.94 10.30 -6.58
CA SER A 28 -5.90 11.32 -6.43
C SER A 28 -4.53 10.83 -6.87
N LEU A 29 -4.09 9.65 -6.40
CA LEU A 29 -2.72 9.20 -6.65
C LEU A 29 -2.55 8.57 -8.03
N VAL A 30 -3.49 7.73 -8.49
CA VAL A 30 -3.42 7.12 -9.81
C VAL A 30 -3.46 8.19 -10.91
N PRO A 31 -4.37 9.18 -10.93
CA PRO A 31 -4.34 10.24 -11.93
C PRO A 31 -3.05 11.06 -11.92
N LYS A 32 -2.44 11.24 -10.74
CA LYS A 32 -1.18 11.97 -10.58
C LYS A 32 0.03 11.19 -11.10
N HIS A 33 0.12 9.90 -10.80
CA HIS A 33 1.32 9.09 -11.05
C HIS A 33 1.21 8.20 -12.29
N PHE A 34 0.00 7.94 -12.76
CA PHE A 34 -0.32 7.11 -13.93
C PHE A 34 -1.46 7.77 -14.76
N PRO A 35 -1.27 9.01 -15.24
CA PRO A 35 -2.33 9.80 -15.87
C PRO A 35 -2.97 9.11 -17.09
N ASP A 36 -2.19 8.33 -17.85
CA ASP A 36 -2.65 7.67 -19.07
C ASP A 36 -3.69 6.56 -18.83
N LEU A 37 -3.72 5.99 -17.61
CA LEU A 37 -4.61 4.86 -17.31
C LEU A 37 -6.08 5.24 -17.18
N ASN A 38 -6.38 6.53 -16.94
CA ASN A 38 -7.74 7.05 -16.87
C ASN A 38 -8.71 6.18 -16.02
N LEU A 39 -8.24 5.67 -14.88
CA LEU A 39 -8.91 4.63 -14.08
C LEU A 39 -10.37 4.98 -13.77
N LEU A 40 -10.66 6.25 -13.47
CA LEU A 40 -12.00 6.76 -13.14
C LEU A 40 -13.02 6.67 -14.29
N LYS A 41 -12.59 6.49 -15.53
CA LYS A 41 -13.48 6.34 -16.70
C LYS A 41 -13.96 4.90 -16.91
N LYS A 42 -13.36 3.93 -16.22
CA LYS A 42 -13.75 2.51 -16.35
C LYS A 42 -15.06 2.25 -15.62
N GLN A 43 -15.93 1.45 -16.24
CA GLN A 43 -17.17 0.97 -15.63
C GLN A 43 -16.91 -0.14 -14.60
N THR A 44 -15.81 -0.87 -14.75
CA THR A 44 -15.41 -1.94 -13.85
C THR A 44 -13.95 -1.77 -13.45
N LEU A 45 -13.66 -1.88 -12.15
CA LEU A 45 -12.30 -1.85 -11.62
C LEU A 45 -11.99 -3.12 -10.83
N ARG A 46 -11.02 -3.89 -11.33
CA ARG A 46 -10.45 -5.05 -10.64
C ARG A 46 -9.27 -4.63 -9.79
N ILE A 47 -9.41 -4.79 -8.48
CA ILE A 47 -8.41 -4.40 -7.49
C ILE A 47 -7.90 -5.65 -6.79
N HIS A 48 -6.61 -5.94 -6.94
CA HIS A 48 -5.95 -7.01 -6.20
C HIS A 48 -5.41 -6.47 -4.87
N ILE A 49 -5.88 -7.05 -3.76
CA ILE A 49 -5.50 -6.66 -2.40
C ILE A 49 -4.59 -7.73 -1.80
N LEU A 50 -3.30 -7.39 -1.66
CA LEU A 50 -2.24 -8.33 -1.28
C LEU A 50 -2.03 -8.42 0.23
N GLU A 51 -1.66 -9.62 0.70
CA GLU A 51 -1.42 -9.95 2.11
C GLU A 51 -2.58 -9.49 3.01
N SER A 52 -3.80 -9.61 2.48
CA SER A 52 -4.98 -8.86 2.91
C SER A 52 -5.76 -9.53 4.03
N TYR A 53 -5.09 -10.28 4.90
CA TYR A 53 -5.76 -11.01 5.99
C TYR A 53 -6.60 -10.08 6.86
N ARG A 54 -6.08 -8.93 7.27
CA ARG A 54 -6.81 -7.98 8.11
C ARG A 54 -7.95 -7.32 7.36
N GLU A 55 -7.68 -6.90 6.13
CA GLU A 55 -8.61 -6.19 5.26
C GLU A 55 -9.79 -7.07 4.85
N PHE A 56 -9.55 -8.36 4.71
CA PHE A 56 -10.59 -9.37 4.50
C PHE A 56 -11.59 -9.40 5.66
N HIS A 57 -11.13 -9.36 6.92
CA HIS A 57 -12.04 -9.33 8.09
C HIS A 57 -12.88 -8.05 8.16
N THR A 58 -12.48 -7.00 7.46
CA THR A 58 -13.19 -5.73 7.35
C THR A 58 -13.76 -5.50 5.95
N MET A 59 -13.93 -6.55 5.14
CA MET A 59 -14.27 -6.39 3.70
C MET A 59 -15.57 -5.62 3.47
N LEU A 60 -16.56 -5.73 4.37
CA LEU A 60 -17.82 -4.98 4.29
C LEU A 60 -17.60 -3.46 4.20
N THR A 61 -16.51 -2.94 4.78
CA THR A 61 -16.19 -1.50 4.71
C THR A 61 -15.86 -1.03 3.30
N PHE A 62 -15.45 -1.93 2.41
CA PHE A 62 -15.21 -1.58 1.01
C PHE A 62 -16.50 -1.23 0.26
N TRP A 63 -17.69 -1.48 0.84
CA TRP A 63 -18.94 -0.93 0.32
C TRP A 63 -18.89 0.60 0.17
N GLU A 64 -18.12 1.29 1.01
CA GLU A 64 -17.93 2.74 0.88
C GLU A 64 -17.41 3.13 -0.51
N LEU A 65 -16.64 2.27 -1.18
CA LEU A 65 -16.21 2.52 -2.56
C LEU A 65 -17.38 2.60 -3.55
N SER A 66 -18.39 1.73 -3.42
CA SER A 66 -19.56 1.74 -4.32
C SER A 66 -20.48 2.94 -4.04
N VAL A 67 -20.43 3.50 -2.83
CA VAL A 67 -21.13 4.73 -2.48
C VAL A 67 -20.40 5.96 -3.06
N LEU A 68 -19.08 6.04 -2.89
CA LEU A 68 -18.27 7.18 -3.31
C LEU A 68 -18.00 7.23 -4.82
N LEU A 69 -17.98 6.07 -5.48
CA LEU A 69 -17.77 5.93 -6.93
C LEU A 69 -18.91 5.12 -7.55
N PRO A 70 -20.14 5.68 -7.59
CA PRO A 70 -21.35 4.93 -7.95
C PRO A 70 -21.40 4.50 -9.42
N HIS A 71 -20.59 5.11 -10.28
CA HIS A 71 -20.44 4.74 -11.69
C HIS A 71 -19.47 3.57 -11.91
N VAL A 72 -18.79 3.09 -10.86
CA VAL A 72 -17.81 2.02 -10.93
C VAL A 72 -18.33 0.76 -10.24
N THR A 73 -18.29 -0.36 -10.95
CA THR A 73 -18.46 -1.69 -10.38
C THR A 73 -17.11 -2.22 -9.92
N PHE A 74 -17.00 -2.61 -8.65
CA PHE A 74 -15.73 -3.09 -8.09
C PHE A 74 -15.64 -4.61 -8.10
N GLU A 75 -14.50 -5.13 -8.54
CA GLU A 75 -14.08 -6.52 -8.34
C GLU A 75 -12.87 -6.55 -7.41
N LEU A 76 -13.08 -6.89 -6.14
CA LEU A 76 -12.04 -6.97 -5.12
C LEU A 76 -11.51 -8.40 -5.04
N VAL A 77 -10.22 -8.58 -5.30
CA VAL A 77 -9.55 -9.88 -5.23
C VAL A 77 -8.60 -9.88 -4.04
N PHE A 78 -8.98 -10.57 -2.97
CA PHE A 78 -8.16 -10.71 -1.76
C PHE A 78 -7.20 -11.89 -1.93
N ILE A 79 -5.90 -11.63 -1.83
CA ILE A 79 -4.85 -12.64 -2.00
C ILE A 79 -3.95 -12.70 -0.76
N GLY A 80 -3.68 -13.91 -0.27
CA GLY A 80 -2.74 -14.16 0.82
C GLY A 80 -2.78 -15.60 1.33
N GLY A 81 -1.61 -16.17 1.68
CA GLY A 81 -1.50 -17.57 2.13
C GLY A 81 -2.19 -17.88 3.47
N HIS A 82 -2.39 -16.85 4.29
CA HIS A 82 -3.06 -16.95 5.60
C HIS A 82 -4.56 -16.68 5.57
N LEU A 83 -5.14 -16.38 4.39
CA LEU A 83 -6.59 -16.20 4.28
C LEU A 83 -7.33 -17.49 4.67
N PRO A 84 -8.51 -17.38 5.31
CA PRO A 84 -9.28 -18.56 5.67
C PRO A 84 -9.64 -19.36 4.41
N GLY A 85 -9.46 -20.68 4.47
CA GLY A 85 -10.03 -21.59 3.49
C GLY A 85 -11.48 -21.88 3.88
N TRP A 86 -12.40 -21.91 2.93
CA TRP A 86 -13.79 -22.27 3.19
C TRP A 86 -14.07 -23.65 2.58
N GLY A 87 -13.78 -24.69 3.37
CA GLY A 87 -13.80 -26.08 2.91
C GLY A 87 -12.65 -26.44 1.97
N ASP A 88 -12.89 -27.34 1.02
CA ASP A 88 -11.88 -27.89 0.08
C ASP A 88 -11.55 -26.98 -1.11
N LYS A 89 -12.27 -25.87 -1.27
CA LYS A 89 -12.09 -24.95 -2.39
C LYS A 89 -11.01 -23.92 -2.08
N VAL A 90 -10.11 -23.70 -3.05
CA VAL A 90 -9.03 -22.69 -2.98
C VAL A 90 -9.52 -21.28 -3.32
N LEU A 91 -10.71 -21.18 -3.93
CA LEU A 91 -11.32 -19.99 -4.49
C LEU A 91 -12.75 -19.83 -3.98
N HIS A 92 -13.09 -18.64 -3.51
CA HIS A 92 -14.45 -18.28 -3.11
C HIS A 92 -14.89 -16.97 -3.77
N HIS A 93 -16.16 -16.94 -4.20
CA HIS A 93 -16.80 -15.78 -4.79
C HIS A 93 -17.95 -15.31 -3.91
N PHE A 94 -17.90 -14.04 -3.52
CA PHE A 94 -18.94 -13.39 -2.74
C PHE A 94 -19.40 -12.12 -3.42
N PHE A 95 -20.56 -11.65 -3.01
CA PHE A 95 -21.06 -10.32 -3.29
C PHE A 95 -21.16 -9.53 -1.99
N ILE A 96 -20.72 -8.28 -2.02
CA ILE A 96 -21.12 -7.29 -1.02
C ILE A 96 -22.23 -6.48 -1.66
N GLN A 97 -23.39 -6.49 -1.03
CA GLN A 97 -24.58 -5.79 -1.50
C GLN A 97 -25.35 -5.21 -0.32
N LYS A 98 -26.20 -4.22 -0.61
CA LYS A 98 -27.10 -3.64 0.38
C LYS A 98 -28.49 -4.24 0.21
N ILE A 99 -28.96 -4.95 1.23
CA ILE A 99 -30.28 -5.58 1.28
C ILE A 99 -31.03 -4.96 2.46
N ASN A 100 -32.24 -4.45 2.23
CA ASN A 100 -33.09 -3.92 3.29
C ASN A 100 -32.41 -2.90 4.23
N GLY A 101 -31.62 -2.00 3.63
CA GLY A 101 -30.91 -0.95 4.37
C GLY A 101 -29.58 -1.39 4.99
N SER A 102 -29.28 -2.69 5.05
CA SER A 102 -28.07 -3.25 5.65
C SER A 102 -27.09 -3.76 4.60
N VAL A 103 -25.79 -3.59 4.81
CA VAL A 103 -24.75 -4.13 3.92
C VAL A 103 -24.41 -5.54 4.39
N SER A 104 -24.54 -6.52 3.49
CA SER A 104 -24.31 -7.94 3.79
C SER A 104 -23.36 -8.59 2.77
N ILE A 105 -22.76 -9.71 3.18
CA ILE A 105 -22.01 -10.60 2.30
C ILE A 105 -22.94 -11.75 1.90
N THR A 106 -23.04 -12.00 0.60
CA THR A 106 -23.82 -13.11 0.04
C THR A 106 -22.90 -14.00 -0.78
N ASP A 107 -22.96 -15.31 -0.58
CA ASP A 107 -22.22 -16.28 -1.40
C ASP A 107 -22.77 -16.25 -2.83
N SER A 108 -21.89 -16.26 -3.84
CA SER A 108 -22.30 -16.21 -5.24
C SER A 108 -23.11 -17.42 -5.70
N SER A 109 -23.11 -18.52 -4.94
CA SER A 109 -23.95 -19.70 -5.20
C SER A 109 -25.42 -19.52 -4.80
N LEU A 110 -25.74 -18.48 -4.02
CA LEU A 110 -27.10 -18.15 -3.63
C LEU A 110 -27.75 -17.24 -4.69
N ILE A 111 -29.05 -17.43 -4.90
CA ILE A 111 -29.83 -16.62 -5.85
C ILE A 111 -29.77 -15.15 -5.41
N PRO A 112 -29.46 -14.20 -6.31
CA PRO A 112 -29.49 -12.78 -5.98
C PRO A 112 -30.87 -12.38 -5.45
N ASP A 113 -30.88 -11.67 -4.32
CA ASP A 113 -32.11 -11.17 -3.72
C ASP A 113 -32.72 -10.09 -4.63
N GLU A 114 -34.02 -10.23 -4.97
CA GLU A 114 -34.74 -9.27 -5.83
C GLU A 114 -34.85 -7.88 -5.18
N GLU A 115 -34.70 -7.78 -3.85
CA GLU A 115 -34.69 -6.52 -3.09
C GLU A 115 -33.27 -5.90 -2.95
N ALA A 116 -32.24 -6.51 -3.52
CA ALA A 116 -30.88 -5.98 -3.44
C ALA A 116 -30.73 -4.64 -4.21
N ASP A 117 -29.96 -3.73 -3.65
CA ASP A 117 -29.52 -2.53 -4.36
C ASP A 117 -28.81 -2.93 -5.68
N LYS A 118 -29.00 -2.15 -6.75
CA LYS A 118 -28.36 -2.39 -8.06
C LYS A 118 -26.83 -2.40 -7.96
N ARG A 119 -26.27 -1.74 -6.94
CA ARG A 119 -24.84 -1.73 -6.67
C ARG A 119 -24.40 -3.06 -6.05
N ILE A 120 -23.38 -3.66 -6.64
CA ILE A 120 -22.78 -4.89 -6.15
C ILE A 120 -21.26 -4.73 -6.22
N ILE A 121 -20.56 -5.17 -5.18
CA ILE A 121 -19.12 -5.39 -5.22
C ILE A 121 -18.88 -6.89 -5.31
N ARG A 122 -18.16 -7.31 -6.35
CA ARG A 122 -17.73 -8.70 -6.51
C ARG A 122 -16.48 -8.92 -5.69
N VAL A 123 -16.44 -10.00 -4.91
CA VAL A 123 -15.30 -10.35 -4.07
C VAL A 123 -14.82 -11.75 -4.46
N THR A 124 -13.53 -11.87 -4.71
CA THR A 124 -12.86 -13.15 -4.94
C THR A 124 -11.74 -13.33 -3.91
N VAL A 125 -11.61 -14.52 -3.34
CA VAL A 125 -10.59 -14.82 -2.33
C VAL A 125 -9.67 -15.92 -2.83
N HIS A 126 -8.37 -15.66 -2.84
CA HIS A 126 -7.34 -16.63 -3.20
C HIS A 126 -6.40 -16.88 -2.03
N ARG A 127 -6.42 -18.12 -1.52
CA ARG A 127 -5.46 -18.58 -0.51
C ARG A 127 -4.17 -19.04 -1.16
N CYS A 128 -3.43 -18.11 -1.76
CA CYS A 128 -2.15 -18.38 -2.41
C CYS A 128 -1.20 -17.19 -2.27
N THR A 129 0.06 -17.39 -2.69
CA THR A 129 1.00 -16.29 -2.91
C THR A 129 0.68 -15.58 -4.22
N TYR A 130 0.94 -14.28 -4.32
CA TYR A 130 0.55 -13.53 -5.51
C TYR A 130 1.31 -13.99 -6.77
N HIS A 131 2.55 -14.44 -6.65
CA HIS A 131 3.33 -14.89 -7.79
C HIS A 131 2.72 -16.13 -8.48
N THR A 132 2.06 -17.03 -7.73
CA THR A 132 1.39 -18.21 -8.29
C THR A 132 -0.01 -17.92 -8.82
N LEU A 133 -0.61 -16.77 -8.48
CA LEU A 133 -1.94 -16.40 -8.94
C LEU A 133 -2.01 -16.40 -10.47
N GLN A 134 -2.90 -17.23 -11.01
CA GLN A 134 -3.32 -17.19 -12.41
C GLN A 134 -4.65 -16.47 -12.49
N GLY A 135 -4.84 -15.65 -13.52
CA GLY A 135 -6.06 -14.88 -13.66
C GLY A 135 -5.85 -13.61 -14.49
N PRO A 136 -6.92 -12.83 -14.66
CA PRO A 136 -6.83 -11.59 -15.42
C PRO A 136 -5.94 -10.56 -14.72
N VAL A 137 -5.32 -9.72 -15.51
CA VAL A 137 -4.49 -8.61 -15.02
C VAL A 137 -5.40 -7.62 -14.26
N PRO A 138 -5.00 -7.15 -13.06
CA PRO A 138 -5.79 -6.16 -12.33
C PRO A 138 -5.62 -4.76 -12.93
N ASP A 139 -6.58 -3.88 -12.61
CA ASP A 139 -6.47 -2.46 -12.90
C ASP A 139 -5.61 -1.72 -11.85
N LEU A 140 -5.61 -2.23 -10.62
CA LEU A 140 -4.90 -1.67 -9.47
C LEU A 140 -4.48 -2.78 -8.51
N VAL A 141 -3.28 -2.67 -7.96
CA VAL A 141 -2.79 -3.50 -6.85
C VAL A 141 -2.64 -2.63 -5.61
N VAL A 142 -3.15 -3.09 -4.48
CA VAL A 142 -2.99 -2.42 -3.18
C VAL A 142 -2.51 -3.43 -2.14
N GLY A 143 -1.49 -3.07 -1.35
CA GLY A 143 -1.08 -3.85 -0.19
C GLY A 143 -1.17 -3.02 1.09
N PHE A 144 -1.75 -3.58 2.15
CA PHE A 144 -1.84 -2.94 3.45
C PHE A 144 -0.93 -3.66 4.44
N LYS A 145 0.02 -2.93 5.03
CA LYS A 145 1.07 -3.50 5.89
C LYS A 145 1.68 -4.76 5.27
N PRO A 146 2.22 -4.66 4.05
CA PRO A 146 2.53 -5.83 3.24
C PRO A 146 3.63 -6.73 3.86
N ALA A 147 4.31 -6.25 4.91
CA ALA A 147 5.27 -7.03 5.69
C ALA A 147 6.41 -7.60 4.83
N PHE A 148 6.93 -6.79 3.91
CA PHE A 148 7.98 -7.18 2.95
C PHE A 148 9.16 -7.92 3.61
N LEU A 149 9.65 -7.43 4.75
CA LEU A 149 10.76 -8.05 5.49
C LEU A 149 10.44 -9.39 6.17
N ARG A 150 9.18 -9.80 6.27
CA ARG A 150 8.74 -10.99 7.02
C ARG A 150 8.23 -12.11 6.13
N ASN A 151 8.11 -11.87 4.83
CA ASN A 151 7.50 -12.81 3.89
C ASN A 151 8.34 -12.89 2.61
N ASP A 152 9.12 -13.96 2.48
CA ASP A 152 10.04 -14.16 1.34
C ASP A 152 9.33 -14.31 -0.01
N SER A 153 8.02 -14.57 -0.01
CA SER A 153 7.24 -14.61 -1.27
C SER A 153 7.27 -13.27 -2.01
N TRP A 154 7.59 -12.16 -1.34
CA TRP A 154 7.80 -10.86 -1.98
C TRP A 154 8.94 -10.87 -2.99
N PHE A 155 9.98 -11.69 -2.81
CA PHE A 155 11.06 -11.84 -3.80
C PHE A 155 10.59 -12.41 -5.14
N SER A 156 9.46 -13.12 -5.17
CA SER A 156 8.81 -13.58 -6.41
C SER A 156 7.64 -12.68 -6.85
N THR A 157 6.92 -12.10 -5.90
CA THR A 157 5.78 -11.20 -6.15
C THR A 157 6.22 -9.87 -6.78
N LEU A 158 7.31 -9.26 -6.31
CA LEU A 158 7.78 -7.97 -6.82
C LEU A 158 8.28 -8.05 -8.28
N PRO A 159 9.06 -9.07 -8.70
CA PRO A 159 9.36 -9.28 -10.13
C PRO A 159 8.12 -9.47 -11.00
N LYS A 160 7.10 -10.20 -10.53
CA LYS A 160 5.83 -10.34 -11.25
C LYS A 160 5.14 -9.00 -11.41
N LEU A 161 5.08 -8.18 -10.36
CA LEU A 161 4.51 -6.83 -10.45
C LEU A 161 5.30 -5.93 -11.40
N GLN A 162 6.64 -6.03 -11.44
CA GLN A 162 7.47 -5.34 -12.42
C GLN A 162 7.12 -5.72 -13.86
N THR A 163 6.80 -7.00 -14.08
CA THR A 163 6.38 -7.51 -15.40
C THR A 163 4.98 -7.04 -15.78
N LEU A 164 4.05 -7.03 -14.82
CA LEU A 164 2.66 -6.61 -15.06
C LEU A 164 2.52 -5.11 -15.31
N ARG A 165 3.38 -4.28 -14.70
CA ARG A 165 3.38 -2.81 -14.82
C ARG A 165 2.05 -2.10 -14.48
N VAL A 166 1.17 -2.79 -13.78
CA VAL A 166 -0.09 -2.24 -13.24
C VAL A 166 0.21 -1.32 -12.07
N PRO A 167 -0.53 -0.23 -11.80
CA PRO A 167 -0.29 0.58 -10.61
C PRO A 167 -0.32 -0.27 -9.34
N ALA A 168 0.75 -0.22 -8.55
CA ALA A 168 0.86 -0.97 -7.30
C ALA A 168 1.22 -0.02 -6.15
N PHE A 169 0.26 0.19 -5.26
CA PHE A 169 0.38 1.06 -4.09
C PHE A 169 0.43 0.25 -2.80
N PHE A 170 1.19 0.73 -1.82
CA PHE A 170 1.38 0.06 -0.55
C PHE A 170 1.24 1.03 0.60
N CYS A 171 0.55 0.60 1.64
CA CYS A 171 0.36 1.34 2.88
C CYS A 171 1.23 0.74 3.98
N GLU A 172 2.06 1.55 4.62
CA GLU A 172 2.92 1.16 5.74
C GLU A 172 2.66 1.99 6.99
N ILE A 173 3.10 1.47 8.14
CA ILE A 173 2.79 2.07 9.44
C ILE A 173 3.70 3.25 9.83
N SER A 174 4.85 3.38 9.18
CA SER A 174 5.84 4.43 9.43
C SER A 174 6.80 4.57 8.25
N GLU A 175 7.44 5.75 8.12
CA GLU A 175 8.48 5.99 7.10
C GLU A 175 9.62 4.96 7.14
N LEU A 176 10.05 4.56 8.35
CA LEU A 176 11.09 3.53 8.51
C LEU A 176 10.68 2.18 7.87
N ARG A 177 9.38 1.85 7.90
CA ARG A 177 8.86 0.64 7.25
C ARG A 177 8.74 0.81 5.74
N CYS A 178 8.50 2.02 5.26
CA CYS A 178 8.62 2.34 3.83
C CYS A 178 10.06 2.15 3.35
N GLU A 179 11.07 2.68 4.05
CA GLU A 179 12.49 2.46 3.71
C GLU A 179 12.85 0.97 3.69
N SER A 180 12.40 0.22 4.70
CA SER A 180 12.57 -1.23 4.74
C SER A 180 11.93 -1.93 3.54
N SER A 181 10.79 -1.44 3.08
CA SER A 181 10.08 -1.98 1.90
C SER A 181 10.81 -1.63 0.61
N GLU A 182 11.38 -0.43 0.52
CA GLU A 182 12.25 -0.04 -0.60
C GLU A 182 13.49 -0.94 -0.69
N GLU A 183 14.12 -1.25 0.44
CA GLU A 183 15.30 -2.14 0.46
C GLU A 183 14.96 -3.53 -0.09
N VAL A 184 13.80 -4.10 0.30
CA VAL A 184 13.35 -5.38 -0.26
C VAL A 184 13.03 -5.26 -1.75
N MET A 185 12.40 -4.17 -2.18
CA MET A 185 12.14 -3.90 -3.60
C MET A 185 13.43 -3.83 -4.43
N ASN A 186 14.43 -3.13 -3.90
CA ASN A 186 15.75 -3.02 -4.51
C ASN A 186 16.44 -4.39 -4.58
N LYS A 187 16.44 -5.17 -3.50
CA LYS A 187 17.04 -6.52 -3.51
C LYS A 187 16.32 -7.48 -4.47
N ALA A 188 14.99 -7.46 -4.51
CA ALA A 188 14.22 -8.40 -5.31
C ALA A 188 14.23 -8.08 -6.81
N THR A 189 14.31 -6.81 -7.18
CA THR A 189 14.10 -6.39 -8.57
C THR A 189 15.19 -5.47 -9.12
N GLY A 190 16.10 -4.97 -8.27
CA GLY A 190 16.98 -3.84 -8.56
C GLY A 190 16.23 -2.52 -8.79
N GLY A 191 14.95 -2.45 -8.43
CA GLY A 191 14.06 -1.29 -8.60
C GLY A 191 14.06 -0.38 -7.37
N THR A 192 13.09 0.54 -7.34
CA THR A 192 12.86 1.50 -6.25
C THR A 192 11.35 1.74 -6.12
N VAL A 193 10.97 2.55 -5.12
CA VAL A 193 9.60 2.97 -4.83
C VAL A 193 9.51 4.49 -4.85
N SER A 194 8.30 5.04 -4.94
CA SER A 194 8.10 6.47 -4.79
C SER A 194 8.44 6.92 -3.36
N PRO A 195 8.84 8.18 -3.15
CA PRO A 195 8.89 8.76 -1.82
C PRO A 195 7.55 8.53 -1.08
N PRO A 196 7.56 8.08 0.18
CA PRO A 196 6.33 7.86 0.93
C PRO A 196 5.66 9.20 1.23
N THR A 197 4.33 9.21 1.12
CA THR A 197 3.49 10.35 1.47
C THR A 197 2.55 9.99 2.60
N ILE A 198 2.16 10.97 3.42
CA ILE A 198 1.18 10.74 4.48
C ILE A 198 -0.16 10.39 3.84
N ASN A 199 -0.77 9.31 4.29
CA ASN A 199 -2.13 8.96 3.91
C ASN A 199 -3.13 9.89 4.61
N PRO A 200 -3.92 10.71 3.90
CA PRO A 200 -4.89 11.59 4.55
C PRO A 200 -6.01 10.81 5.27
N PHE A 201 -6.24 9.56 4.89
CA PHE A 201 -7.22 8.66 5.51
C PHE A 201 -6.56 7.64 6.45
N HIS A 202 -5.43 8.01 7.09
CA HIS A 202 -4.82 7.11 8.07
C HIS A 202 -5.78 6.85 9.25
N CYS A 203 -5.81 5.60 9.71
CA CYS A 203 -6.61 5.21 10.85
C CYS A 203 -6.26 6.07 12.07
N PRO A 204 -7.26 6.65 12.77
CA PRO A 204 -7.02 7.60 13.85
C PRO A 204 -6.47 6.93 15.11
N LEU A 205 -6.54 5.60 15.19
CA LEU A 205 -6.00 4.83 16.30
C LEU A 205 -4.47 4.81 16.21
N ARG A 206 -3.85 5.53 17.14
CA ARG A 206 -2.40 5.52 17.31
C ARG A 206 -1.95 4.14 17.79
N ILE A 207 -1.04 3.51 17.05
CA ILE A 207 -0.41 2.27 17.46
C ILE A 207 0.72 2.63 18.43
N ASN A 208 0.64 2.15 19.66
CA ASN A 208 1.70 2.36 20.65
C ASN A 208 2.91 1.51 20.25
N GLY A 209 3.99 2.19 19.86
CA GLY A 209 5.24 1.54 19.49
C GLY A 209 6.37 2.03 20.37
N GLY A 210 7.11 1.11 20.99
CA GLY A 210 8.00 1.38 22.11
C GLY A 210 9.23 2.27 21.83
N ASP A 211 9.62 2.47 20.56
CA ASP A 211 11.07 2.62 20.32
C ASP A 211 11.53 3.94 19.68
N ASN A 212 10.64 4.76 19.09
CA ASN A 212 11.11 5.91 18.29
C ASN A 212 10.28 7.20 18.31
N ARG A 213 9.24 7.34 19.15
CA ARG A 213 8.39 8.56 19.27
C ARG A 213 7.72 9.06 17.98
N LEU A 214 7.89 8.39 16.84
CA LEU A 214 7.23 8.73 15.58
C LEU A 214 5.74 8.37 15.64
N PRO A 215 4.86 9.11 14.96
CA PRO A 215 3.47 8.69 14.77
C PRO A 215 3.43 7.32 14.07
N ARG A 216 2.60 6.40 14.58
CA ARG A 216 2.35 5.09 13.97
C ARG A 216 0.85 4.92 13.82
N TYR A 217 0.43 4.76 12.57
CA TYR A 217 -0.97 4.48 12.20
C TYR A 217 -0.99 3.24 11.32
N SER A 218 -2.10 2.50 11.26
CA SER A 218 -2.11 1.22 10.53
C SER A 218 -1.80 1.34 9.04
N ASN A 219 -2.08 2.48 8.44
CA ASN A 219 -1.96 2.80 7.02
C ASN A 219 -1.40 4.23 6.86
N GLY A 220 -0.47 4.63 7.74
CA GLY A 220 -0.03 6.01 7.88
C GLY A 220 0.66 6.61 6.66
N PHE A 221 1.36 5.79 5.88
CA PHE A 221 2.14 6.23 4.73
C PHE A 221 1.77 5.41 3.50
N ILE A 222 1.67 6.07 2.35
CA ILE A 222 1.44 5.46 1.04
C ILE A 222 2.67 5.69 0.15
N PHE A 223 3.12 4.65 -0.53
CA PHE A 223 4.07 4.70 -1.64
C PHE A 223 3.60 3.81 -2.78
N HIS A 224 4.20 3.94 -3.96
CA HIS A 224 3.96 3.04 -5.09
C HIS A 224 5.26 2.48 -5.66
N LEU A 225 5.18 1.35 -6.36
CA LEU A 225 6.34 0.82 -7.08
C LEU A 225 6.68 1.71 -8.28
N ILE A 226 7.97 1.86 -8.54
CA ILE A 226 8.47 2.48 -9.77
C ILE A 226 8.93 1.36 -10.71
N TYR A 227 8.30 1.30 -11.89
CA TYR A 227 8.60 0.30 -12.89
C TYR A 227 9.85 0.66 -13.68
N LYS A 228 10.76 -0.29 -13.82
CA LYS A 228 11.95 -0.10 -14.66
C LYS A 228 11.54 0.18 -16.10
N PRO A 229 12.27 1.01 -16.86
CA PRO A 229 12.06 1.09 -18.30
C PRO A 229 12.18 -0.30 -18.92
N LEU A 230 11.36 -0.58 -19.94
CA LEU A 230 11.62 -1.75 -20.78
C LEU A 230 13.00 -1.54 -21.41
N ALA A 231 13.86 -2.56 -21.37
CA ALA A 231 15.16 -2.48 -22.03
C ALA A 231 14.92 -2.27 -23.52
N ASN A 232 15.19 -1.06 -24.02
CA ASN A 232 15.00 -0.74 -25.44
C ASN A 232 16.00 -1.55 -26.28
N VAL A 233 15.46 -2.24 -27.28
CA VAL A 233 16.14 -2.55 -28.54
C VAL A 233 16.81 -1.26 -29.03
N GLN A 234 18.11 -1.33 -29.26
CA GLN A 234 18.91 -0.21 -29.76
C GLN A 234 18.35 0.26 -31.10
N HIS A 235 17.71 1.42 -31.14
CA HIS A 235 17.68 2.22 -32.36
C HIS A 235 19.00 3.00 -32.43
N PRO A 236 19.73 2.98 -33.56
CA PRO A 236 21.00 3.70 -33.68
C PRO A 236 20.79 5.19 -33.44
N GLN A 237 21.57 5.76 -32.51
CA GLN A 237 21.55 7.19 -32.25
C GLN A 237 22.07 7.94 -33.47
N THR A 238 21.25 8.88 -33.97
CA THR A 238 21.73 9.89 -34.92
C THR A 238 22.58 10.90 -34.15
N VAL A 239 23.86 10.93 -34.49
CA VAL A 239 24.82 11.91 -34.00
C VAL A 239 24.47 13.27 -34.59
N THR A 240 24.18 14.26 -33.75
CA THR A 240 24.31 15.68 -34.12
C THR A 240 25.13 16.40 -33.07
N ASN A 241 26.36 16.74 -33.46
CA ASN A 241 27.24 17.65 -32.75
C ASN A 241 26.72 19.09 -32.87
N SER A 242 26.70 19.83 -31.76
CA SER A 242 27.24 21.20 -31.72
C SER A 242 27.29 21.76 -30.30
N THR A 243 28.51 22.15 -29.94
CA THR A 243 29.00 22.88 -28.77
C THR A 243 28.44 24.30 -28.66
N ILE A 244 28.21 24.82 -27.44
CA ILE A 244 28.80 26.06 -26.85
C ILE A 244 28.13 26.37 -25.49
N GLN A 245 28.98 26.67 -24.50
CA GLN A 245 28.69 27.04 -23.11
C GLN A 245 28.00 28.41 -22.96
N SER A 246 27.27 28.57 -21.84
CA SER A 246 27.37 29.79 -21.02
C SER A 246 26.98 29.51 -19.56
N ASP A 247 27.93 29.78 -18.66
CA ASP A 247 27.80 29.85 -17.20
C ASP A 247 26.72 30.83 -16.77
N HIS A 248 25.81 30.41 -15.87
CA HIS A 248 25.19 31.30 -14.88
C HIS A 248 24.78 30.51 -13.62
N THR A 249 25.50 30.74 -12.54
CA THR A 249 25.21 30.29 -11.18
C THR A 249 24.20 31.25 -10.51
N PRO A 250 23.13 30.75 -9.88
CA PRO A 250 22.47 31.48 -8.80
C PRO A 250 22.75 30.83 -7.44
N SER A 251 23.05 31.68 -6.47
CA SER A 251 23.26 31.39 -5.05
C SER A 251 22.07 30.68 -4.38
N PRO A 252 22.29 29.81 -3.37
CA PRO A 252 21.21 29.23 -2.60
C PRO A 252 20.77 30.19 -1.49
N VAL A 253 19.48 30.53 -1.48
CA VAL A 253 18.79 31.13 -0.33
C VAL A 253 18.58 30.02 0.70
N GLU A 254 19.21 30.17 1.87
CA GLU A 254 19.09 29.28 3.01
C GLU A 254 17.67 29.25 3.60
N SER A 255 17.17 28.05 3.90
CA SER A 255 16.10 27.80 4.86
C SER A 255 16.55 26.64 5.75
N PRO A 256 16.50 26.75 7.09
CA PRO A 256 17.13 25.78 7.98
C PRO A 256 16.19 24.61 8.23
N HIS A 257 15.96 23.77 7.22
CA HIS A 257 15.39 22.45 7.43
C HIS A 257 16.49 21.41 7.30
N LEU A 258 17.01 20.98 8.44
CA LEU A 258 17.97 19.88 8.52
C LEU A 258 17.41 18.68 7.75
N THR A 259 18.22 18.19 6.81
CA THR A 259 17.96 16.97 6.06
C THR A 259 17.85 15.79 7.02
N PHE A 260 17.19 14.71 6.60
CA PHE A 260 17.06 13.51 7.43
C PHE A 260 18.43 12.93 7.83
N TRP A 261 19.43 13.00 6.94
CA TRP A 261 20.81 12.58 7.25
C TRP A 261 21.41 13.38 8.41
N GLU A 262 21.21 14.69 8.41
CA GLU A 262 21.68 15.57 9.49
C GLU A 262 20.91 15.31 10.80
N ARG A 263 19.60 15.04 10.72
CA ARG A 263 18.79 14.64 11.90
C ARG A 263 19.22 13.29 12.48
N ARG A 264 19.57 12.33 11.62
CA ARG A 264 20.07 11.00 12.01
C ARG A 264 21.45 11.10 12.69
N ALA A 265 22.35 11.89 12.11
CA ALA A 265 23.66 12.17 12.69
C ALA A 265 23.56 12.86 14.06
N ALA A 266 22.68 13.87 14.19
CA ALA A 266 22.42 14.55 15.45
C ALA A 266 21.84 13.60 16.52
N ALA A 267 20.90 12.72 16.13
CA ALA A 267 20.32 11.74 17.05
C ALA A 267 21.33 10.68 17.53
N GLN A 268 22.25 10.24 16.67
CA GLN A 268 23.34 9.34 17.05
C GLN A 268 24.34 10.03 17.99
N HIS A 269 24.67 11.30 17.74
CA HIS A 269 25.56 12.08 18.59
C HIS A 269 24.98 12.29 20.01
N CYS A 270 23.67 12.59 20.12
CA CYS A 270 22.98 12.67 21.41
C CYS A 270 22.97 11.34 22.18
N ARG A 271 22.79 10.19 21.51
CA ARG A 271 22.82 8.87 22.15
C ARG A 271 24.20 8.52 22.73
N HIS A 272 25.28 8.84 22.01
CA HIS A 272 26.64 8.62 22.52
C HIS A 272 26.97 9.52 23.72
N SER A 273 26.50 10.77 23.73
CA SER A 273 26.68 11.69 24.85
C SER A 273 25.95 11.20 26.12
N GLN A 274 24.68 10.77 25.99
CA GLN A 274 23.92 10.23 27.12
C GLN A 274 24.49 8.91 27.67
N ALA A 275 25.04 8.05 26.81
CA ALA A 275 25.70 6.82 27.23
C ALA A 275 27.00 7.09 28.03
N LYS A 276 27.78 8.12 27.65
CA LYS A 276 28.98 8.54 28.40
C LYS A 276 28.64 9.12 29.78
N ILE A 277 27.55 9.89 29.89
CA ILE A 277 27.09 10.47 31.18
C ILE A 277 26.60 9.38 32.14
N LYS A 278 25.87 8.37 31.64
CA LYS A 278 25.42 7.22 32.45
C LYS A 278 26.58 6.34 32.93
N ARG A 279 27.66 6.19 32.14
CA ARG A 279 28.86 5.46 32.57
C ARG A 279 29.64 6.19 33.67
N LYS A 280 29.77 7.53 33.59
CA LYS A 280 30.42 8.31 34.66
C LYS A 280 29.68 8.26 35.99
N LYS A 281 28.34 8.24 36.00
CA LYS A 281 27.56 8.13 37.24
C LYS A 281 27.59 6.74 37.92
N LYS A 282 28.00 5.68 37.20
CA LYS A 282 28.14 4.33 37.78
C LYS A 282 29.48 4.08 38.47
N PHE A 283 30.47 4.95 38.27
CA PHE A 283 31.81 4.81 38.87
C PHE A 283 32.04 5.71 40.10
N CYS A 284 31.02 6.48 40.51
CA CYS A 284 31.03 7.26 41.74
C CYS A 284 29.89 6.78 42.66
N ARG A 285 30.00 5.55 43.16
CA ARG A 285 29.35 5.04 44.37
C ARG A 285 30.23 3.97 44.96
#